data_AF-A0A7W1B0B9-F1
#
_entry.id   AF-A0A7W1B0B9-F1
#
_cell.length_a   1.000
_cell.length_b   1.000
_cell.length_c   1.000
_cell.angle_alpha   90.00
_cell.angle_beta   90.00
_cell.angle_gamma   90.00
#
_symmetry.space_group_name_H-M   'P 1'
#
loop_
_entity.id
_entity.type
_entity.pdbx_description
1 polymer ?
#
loop_
_entity_poly.entity_id
_entity_poly.type
_entity_poly.pdbx_seq_one_letter_code
_entity_poly.pdbx_strand_id
1 'polypeptide(L)'
;MTVVQDGPDWLVLWLAPGTEVVRALLADGRDFRTLPVQERFLADRFPSVGPWAGTGILKLVPRAPSPYAVWLFWHADGSFRGWYGNLERPQTLWTRTDGLHVVDTTDQALDVWVPPDRAPVWKDEDEFAVTTGMAGYWDHAEAAVIRSEGERLMAVARRGDPPFDDGWTAFRPDPTWPVPTLPGDWDGPPAAALTP
;
A
#
# COMPACT_ATOMS: atom_id res chain seq x y z
N MET A 1 5.56 -10.73 -3.80
CA MET A 1 6.43 -10.15 -2.76
C MET A 1 7.10 -11.28 -2.00
N THR A 2 8.22 -11.01 -1.33
CA THR A 2 8.90 -11.99 -0.45
C THR A 2 8.49 -11.75 1.00
N VAL A 3 8.14 -12.81 1.74
CA VAL A 3 7.86 -12.71 3.17
C VAL A 3 9.18 -12.55 3.92
N VAL A 4 9.36 -11.43 4.61
CA VAL A 4 10.53 -11.15 5.45
C VAL A 4 10.32 -11.73 6.85
N GLN A 5 9.14 -11.49 7.41
CA GLN A 5 8.76 -11.99 8.73
C GLN A 5 7.26 -12.23 8.77
N ASP A 6 6.88 -13.40 9.26
CA ASP A 6 5.51 -13.74 9.65
C ASP A 6 5.45 -13.70 11.19
N GLY A 7 5.03 -12.55 11.74
CA GLY A 7 4.97 -12.31 13.18
C GLY A 7 3.54 -12.21 13.73
N PRO A 8 3.39 -12.20 15.07
CA PRO A 8 2.08 -12.11 15.74
C PRO A 8 1.41 -10.74 15.56
N ASP A 9 2.19 -9.66 15.43
CA ASP A 9 1.67 -8.30 15.28
C ASP A 9 1.68 -7.83 13.81
N TRP A 10 2.68 -8.29 13.05
CA TRP A 10 2.96 -7.82 11.70
C TRP A 10 3.30 -8.98 10.76
N LEU A 11 2.70 -8.96 9.57
CA LEU A 11 3.25 -9.60 8.38
C LEU A 11 4.14 -8.59 7.65
N VAL A 12 5.42 -8.92 7.51
CA VAL A 12 6.41 -8.03 6.90
C VAL A 12 6.77 -8.56 5.52
N LEU A 13 6.55 -7.75 4.49
CA LEU A 13 6.68 -8.11 3.09
C LEU A 13 7.68 -7.21 2.39
N TRP A 14 8.49 -7.79 1.50
CA TRP A 14 9.43 -7.08 0.65
C TRP A 14 8.98 -7.09 -0.81
N LEU A 15 8.84 -5.89 -1.38
CA LEU A 15 8.69 -5.67 -2.83
C LEU A 15 10.04 -5.23 -3.40
N ALA A 16 10.72 -6.12 -4.13
CA ALA A 16 12.01 -5.83 -4.72
C ALA A 16 11.89 -4.88 -5.93
N PRO A 17 12.92 -4.03 -6.21
CA PRO A 17 13.03 -3.34 -7.49
C PRO A 17 12.87 -4.30 -8.67
N GLY A 18 12.15 -3.87 -9.71
CA GLY A 18 11.96 -4.68 -10.92
C GLY A 18 10.97 -5.84 -10.80
N THR A 19 10.39 -6.10 -9.62
CA THR A 19 9.29 -7.09 -9.48
C THR A 19 8.16 -6.74 -10.44
N GLU A 20 7.68 -7.70 -11.23
CA GLU A 20 6.51 -7.49 -12.07
C GLU A 20 5.29 -7.20 -11.20
N VAL A 21 4.64 -6.08 -11.47
CA VAL A 21 3.43 -5.63 -10.79
C VAL A 21 2.38 -5.29 -11.83
N VAL A 22 1.12 -5.44 -11.42
CA VAL A 22 -0.02 -4.96 -12.21
C VAL A 22 -0.36 -3.55 -11.72
N ARG A 23 -0.44 -2.61 -12.65
CA ARG A 23 -0.89 -1.24 -12.39
C ARG A 23 -2.08 -0.91 -13.28
N ALA A 24 -2.91 0.01 -12.81
CA ALA A 24 -4.00 0.56 -13.60
C ALA A 24 -3.47 1.74 -14.45
N LEU A 25 -3.47 1.59 -15.78
CA LEU A 25 -3.05 2.62 -16.73
C LEU A 25 -4.23 3.07 -17.60
N LEU A 26 -4.10 4.25 -18.22
CA LEU A 26 -5.02 4.69 -19.26
C LEU A 26 -4.87 3.80 -20.52
N ALA A 27 -5.88 3.81 -21.40
CA ALA A 27 -5.87 3.04 -22.64
C ALA A 27 -4.66 3.32 -23.55
N ASP A 28 -4.09 4.53 -23.46
CA ASP A 28 -2.91 4.95 -24.22
C ASP A 28 -1.57 4.66 -23.50
N GLY A 29 -1.61 3.94 -22.37
CA GLY A 29 -0.45 3.52 -21.60
C GLY A 29 0.11 4.57 -20.64
N ARG A 30 -0.48 5.77 -20.55
CA ARG A 30 -0.06 6.77 -19.57
C ARG A 30 -0.56 6.43 -18.17
N ASP A 31 0.18 6.90 -17.16
CA ASP A 31 -0.29 6.92 -15.78
C ASP A 31 -1.52 7.84 -15.67
N PHE A 32 -2.58 7.37 -14.99
CA PHE A 32 -3.80 8.16 -14.84
C PHE A 32 -3.56 9.47 -14.08
N ARG A 33 -2.50 9.56 -13.26
CA ARG A 33 -2.10 10.80 -12.58
C ARG A 33 -1.59 11.89 -13.51
N THR A 34 -1.38 11.60 -14.78
CA THR A 34 -1.15 12.62 -15.82
C THR A 34 -2.41 13.43 -16.13
N LEU A 35 -3.60 12.96 -15.74
CA LEU A 35 -4.85 13.69 -15.84
C LEU A 35 -5.02 14.70 -14.69
N PRO A 36 -5.82 15.77 -14.89
CA PRO A 36 -6.33 16.59 -13.80
C PRO A 36 -7.01 15.73 -12.73
N VAL A 37 -6.86 16.08 -11.45
CA VAL A 37 -7.35 15.26 -10.32
C VAL A 37 -8.85 14.94 -10.41
N GLN A 38 -9.64 15.86 -10.96
CA GLN A 38 -11.09 15.71 -11.16
C GLN A 38 -11.48 14.63 -12.17
N GLU A 39 -10.57 14.28 -13.10
CA GLU A 39 -10.82 13.32 -14.17
C GLU A 39 -10.24 11.93 -13.88
N ARG A 40 -9.23 11.85 -12.99
CA ARG A 40 -8.47 10.64 -12.66
C ARG A 40 -9.34 9.43 -12.32
N PHE A 41 -10.38 9.66 -11.51
CA PHE A 41 -11.23 8.61 -10.95
C PHE A 41 -12.45 8.29 -11.81
N LEU A 42 -12.66 9.07 -12.89
CA LEU A 42 -13.71 8.88 -13.89
C LEU A 42 -13.17 8.19 -15.15
N ALA A 43 -11.86 8.25 -15.38
CA ALA A 43 -11.22 7.66 -16.54
C ALA A 43 -11.26 6.12 -16.49
N ASP A 44 -11.51 5.52 -17.65
CA ASP A 44 -11.34 4.08 -17.84
C ASP A 44 -9.87 3.71 -17.63
N ARG A 45 -9.65 2.66 -16.84
CA ARG A 45 -8.32 2.17 -16.49
C ARG A 45 -8.22 0.68 -16.78
N PHE A 46 -7.08 0.28 -17.29
CA PHE A 46 -6.82 -1.08 -17.72
C PHE A 46 -5.63 -1.65 -16.95
N PRO A 47 -5.70 -2.94 -16.54
CA PRO A 47 -4.54 -3.62 -15.96
C PRO A 47 -3.38 -3.65 -16.97
N SER A 48 -2.20 -3.29 -16.51
CA SER A 48 -0.97 -3.34 -17.28
C SER A 48 0.14 -3.92 -16.41
N VAL A 49 0.82 -4.94 -16.94
CA VAL A 49 1.97 -5.57 -16.29
C VAL A 49 3.22 -4.76 -16.62
N GLY A 50 3.99 -4.42 -15.59
CA GLY A 50 5.28 -3.77 -15.76
C GLY A 50 6.15 -3.89 -14.51
N PRO A 51 7.45 -3.57 -14.60
CA PRO A 51 8.33 -3.66 -13.45
C PRO A 51 7.97 -2.63 -12.38
N TRP A 52 8.21 -2.97 -11.12
CA TRP A 52 8.22 -2.01 -10.03
C TRP A 52 9.35 -1.00 -10.26
N ALA A 53 8.96 0.25 -10.55
CA ALA A 53 9.88 1.36 -10.71
C ALA A 53 10.32 1.93 -9.36
N GLY A 54 11.61 2.21 -9.22
CA GLY A 54 12.20 2.78 -8.02
C GLY A 54 12.89 1.76 -7.11
N THR A 55 13.24 2.21 -5.91
CA THR A 55 13.79 1.35 -4.85
C THR A 55 12.71 0.39 -4.34
N GLY A 56 13.13 -0.68 -3.67
CA GLY A 56 12.19 -1.61 -3.07
C GLY A 56 11.46 -1.00 -1.87
N ILE A 57 10.34 -1.63 -1.52
CA ILE A 57 9.45 -1.22 -0.42
C ILE A 57 9.35 -2.36 0.59
N LEU A 58 9.53 -2.04 1.87
CA LEU A 58 9.15 -2.94 2.96
C LEU A 58 7.74 -2.57 3.41
N LYS A 59 6.81 -3.51 3.43
CA LYS A 59 5.42 -3.30 3.88
C LYS A 59 5.17 -4.05 5.17
N LEU A 60 4.65 -3.34 6.16
CA LEU A 60 4.21 -3.85 7.45
C LEU A 60 2.68 -3.91 7.41
N VAL A 61 2.16 -5.13 7.29
CA VAL A 61 0.72 -5.41 7.27
C VAL A 61 0.32 -5.86 8.68
N PRO A 62 -0.59 -5.14 9.36
CA PRO A 62 -1.11 -5.55 10.66
C PRO A 62 -1.74 -6.94 10.64
N ARG A 63 -1.56 -7.72 11.70
CA ARG A 63 -2.26 -9.00 11.90
C ARG A 63 -3.69 -8.83 12.41
N ALA A 64 -3.90 -7.84 13.27
CA ALA A 64 -5.23 -7.43 13.68
C ALA A 64 -5.88 -6.57 12.58
N PRO A 65 -7.22 -6.58 12.44
CA PRO A 65 -7.91 -5.67 11.53
C PRO A 65 -7.49 -4.22 11.78
N SER A 66 -7.00 -3.56 10.74
CA SER A 66 -6.43 -2.21 10.81
C SER A 66 -6.85 -1.36 9.62
N PRO A 67 -7.12 -0.06 9.80
CA PRO A 67 -7.47 0.84 8.70
C PRO A 67 -6.24 1.35 7.92
N TYR A 68 -5.09 0.69 8.05
CA TYR A 68 -3.86 1.06 7.36
C TYR A 68 -2.86 -0.10 7.28
N ALA A 69 -1.91 0.02 6.36
CA ALA A 69 -0.60 -0.62 6.40
C ALA A 69 0.50 0.45 6.41
N VAL A 70 1.70 0.10 6.91
CA VAL A 70 2.84 1.04 6.92
C VAL A 70 3.95 0.55 6.03
N TRP A 71 4.40 1.39 5.11
CA TRP A 71 5.44 1.07 4.14
C TRP A 71 6.70 1.89 4.43
N LEU A 72 7.88 1.30 4.29
CA LEU A 72 9.15 1.97 4.48
C LEU A 72 9.85 2.18 3.13
N PHE A 73 10.45 3.35 3.00
CA PHE A 73 11.16 3.78 1.80
C PHE A 73 12.61 4.16 2.13
N TRP A 74 13.50 3.88 1.18
CA TRP A 74 14.90 4.29 1.22
C TRP A 74 15.24 5.04 -0.06
N HIS A 75 16.27 5.89 0.01
CA HIS A 75 16.90 6.47 -1.16
C HIS A 75 17.77 5.44 -1.89
N ALA A 76 18.19 5.77 -3.12
CA ALA A 76 19.04 4.89 -3.92
C ALA A 76 20.43 4.62 -3.28
N ASP A 77 20.90 5.52 -2.42
CA ASP A 77 22.12 5.35 -1.63
C ASP A 77 21.92 4.48 -0.36
N GLY A 78 20.70 4.01 -0.12
CA GLY A 78 20.32 3.20 1.03
C GLY A 78 20.00 4.00 2.29
N SER A 79 20.07 5.34 2.28
CA SER A 79 19.63 6.15 3.42
C SER A 79 18.10 6.03 3.61
N PHE A 80 17.65 5.99 4.87
CA PHE A 80 16.23 5.87 5.18
C PHE A 80 15.49 7.16 4.81
N ARG A 81 14.41 7.02 4.03
CA ARG A 81 13.65 8.16 3.49
C ARG A 81 12.45 8.51 4.34
N GLY A 82 11.79 7.52 4.93
CA GLY A 82 10.58 7.71 5.74
C GLY A 82 9.62 6.54 5.68
N TRP A 83 8.54 6.69 6.44
CA TRP A 83 7.40 5.78 6.44
C TRP A 83 6.23 6.39 5.66
N TYR A 84 5.38 5.51 5.14
CA TYR A 84 4.14 5.84 4.45
C TYR A 84 3.01 5.04 5.10
N GLY A 85 2.11 5.72 5.79
CA GLY A 85 0.85 5.14 6.25
C GLY A 85 -0.13 5.13 5.10
N ASN A 86 -0.34 3.96 4.50
CA ASN A 86 -1.34 3.73 3.45
C ASN A 86 -2.69 3.51 4.14
N LEU A 87 -3.62 4.48 4.09
CA LEU A 87 -4.95 4.26 4.66
C LEU A 87 -5.74 3.37 3.71
N GLU A 88 -6.26 2.27 4.24
CA GLU A 88 -6.87 1.22 3.45
C GLU A 88 -7.88 0.44 4.27
N ARG A 89 -8.79 -0.27 3.59
CA ARG A 89 -9.69 -1.19 4.28
C ARG A 89 -8.90 -2.28 5.01
N PRO A 90 -9.42 -2.84 6.12
CA PRO A 90 -8.77 -3.95 6.79
C PRO A 90 -8.40 -5.08 5.84
N GLN A 91 -7.15 -5.52 5.92
CA GLN A 91 -6.58 -6.49 4.99
C GLN A 91 -7.19 -7.87 5.23
N THR A 92 -7.53 -8.57 4.16
CA THR A 92 -7.98 -9.96 4.18
C THR A 92 -6.83 -10.86 3.76
N LEU A 93 -6.42 -11.77 4.65
CA LEU A 93 -5.35 -12.71 4.40
C LEU A 93 -5.95 -14.08 4.10
N TRP A 94 -5.51 -14.69 3.00
CA TRP A 94 -5.97 -16.02 2.60
C TRP A 94 -4.91 -16.73 1.75
N THR A 95 -5.12 -18.02 1.51
CA THR A 95 -4.23 -18.85 0.70
C THR A 95 -5.02 -19.42 -0.47
N ARG A 96 -4.55 -19.18 -1.68
CA ARG A 96 -5.08 -19.78 -2.90
C ARG A 96 -4.89 -21.30 -2.89
N THR A 97 -5.66 -22.00 -3.71
CA THR A 97 -5.60 -23.47 -3.82
C THR A 97 -4.25 -24.00 -4.31
N ASP A 98 -3.48 -23.18 -5.03
CA ASP A 98 -2.11 -23.46 -5.46
C ASP A 98 -1.04 -23.13 -4.40
N GLY A 99 -1.46 -22.69 -3.21
CA GLY A 99 -0.58 -22.35 -2.10
C GLY A 99 -0.08 -20.90 -2.08
N LEU A 100 -0.49 -20.05 -3.03
CA LEU A 100 -0.11 -18.64 -3.00
C LEU A 100 -0.83 -17.90 -1.86
N HIS A 101 -0.05 -17.30 -0.96
CA HIS A 101 -0.59 -16.43 0.10
C HIS A 101 -0.92 -15.05 -0.44
N VAL A 102 -2.12 -14.57 -0.13
CA VAL A 102 -2.69 -13.33 -0.64
C VAL A 102 -3.02 -12.39 0.51
N VAL A 103 -2.74 -11.11 0.30
CA VAL A 103 -3.16 -10.00 1.16
C VAL A 103 -3.99 -9.07 0.28
N ASP A 104 -5.31 -9.07 0.48
CA ASP A 104 -6.24 -8.21 -0.26
C ASP A 104 -6.71 -7.05 0.59
N THR A 105 -6.79 -5.87 -0.01
CA THR A 105 -7.28 -4.64 0.62
C THR A 105 -7.83 -3.68 -0.44
N THR A 106 -8.38 -2.55 -0.01
CA THR A 106 -8.83 -1.48 -0.87
C THR A 106 -8.31 -0.16 -0.34
N ASP A 107 -7.56 0.54 -1.20
CA ASP A 107 -7.00 1.86 -0.94
C ASP A 107 -8.08 2.91 -0.63
N GLN A 108 -7.78 3.83 0.29
CA GLN A 108 -8.68 4.91 0.69
C GLN A 108 -8.20 6.31 0.29
N ALA A 109 -7.29 6.39 -0.70
CA ALA A 109 -6.70 7.58 -1.35
C ALA A 109 -6.00 8.61 -0.45
N LEU A 110 -6.32 8.71 0.84
CA LEU A 110 -5.66 9.60 1.78
C LEU A 110 -4.52 8.86 2.46
N ASP A 111 -3.35 9.49 2.51
CA ASP A 111 -2.15 8.85 3.06
C ASP A 111 -1.41 9.74 4.04
N VAL A 112 -0.56 9.12 4.86
CA VAL A 112 0.32 9.83 5.80
C VAL A 112 1.77 9.60 5.42
N TRP A 113 2.48 10.65 5.04
CA TRP A 113 3.94 10.61 4.90
C TRP A 113 4.60 10.98 6.22
N VAL A 114 5.53 10.14 6.69
CA VAL A 114 6.28 10.37 7.92
C VAL A 114 7.78 10.44 7.58
N PRO A 115 8.39 11.63 7.58
CA PRO A 115 9.84 11.76 7.42
C PRO A 115 10.60 11.18 8.63
N PRO A 116 11.94 10.99 8.54
CA PRO A 116 12.73 10.39 9.61
C PRO A 116 12.68 11.14 10.96
N ASP A 117 12.36 12.43 10.94
CA ASP A 117 12.16 13.27 12.12
C ASP A 117 10.77 13.10 12.77
N ARG A 118 9.91 12.26 12.20
CA ARG A 118 8.54 11.96 12.68
C ARG A 118 7.62 13.18 12.74
N ALA A 119 7.81 14.11 11.81
CA ALA A 119 6.86 15.20 11.56
C ALA A 119 5.89 14.80 10.43
N PRO A 120 4.78 14.08 10.73
CA PRO A 120 3.91 13.54 9.69
C PRO A 120 3.17 14.64 8.94
N VAL A 121 2.96 14.41 7.64
CA VAL A 121 2.17 15.26 6.74
C VAL A 121 1.18 14.42 5.95
N TRP A 122 0.07 15.01 5.55
CA TRP A 122 -0.87 14.37 4.65
C TRP A 122 -0.30 14.24 3.24
N LYS A 123 -0.72 13.19 2.54
CA LYS A 123 -0.57 13.03 1.10
C LYS A 123 -1.94 12.78 0.47
N ASP A 124 -2.07 13.28 -0.76
CA ASP A 124 -3.18 12.99 -1.67
C ASP A 124 -4.56 13.43 -1.13
N GLU A 125 -4.57 14.52 -0.33
CA GLU A 125 -5.80 15.17 0.16
C GLU A 125 -6.71 15.64 -0.97
N ASP A 126 -6.14 16.01 -2.12
CA ASP A 126 -6.88 16.42 -3.32
C ASP A 126 -7.59 15.23 -3.99
N GLU A 127 -6.90 14.09 -4.12
CA GLU A 127 -7.49 12.84 -4.60
C GLU A 127 -8.62 12.39 -3.66
N PHE A 128 -8.36 12.38 -2.34
CA PHE A 128 -9.35 12.04 -1.31
C PHE A 128 -10.59 12.95 -1.35
N ALA A 129 -10.38 14.25 -1.54
CA ALA A 129 -11.48 15.22 -1.65
C ALA A 129 -12.34 14.98 -2.89
N VAL A 130 -11.74 14.60 -4.02
CA VAL A 130 -12.46 14.30 -5.27
C VAL A 130 -13.27 13.01 -5.16
N THR A 131 -12.75 11.97 -4.52
CA THR A 131 -13.42 10.67 -4.40
C THR A 131 -14.51 10.63 -3.32
N THR A 132 -14.48 11.56 -2.36
CA THR A 132 -15.51 11.63 -1.30
C THR A 132 -16.89 11.94 -1.86
N GLY A 133 -17.86 11.04 -1.64
CA GLY A 133 -19.22 11.15 -2.16
C GLY A 133 -19.37 10.66 -3.60
N MET A 134 -18.30 10.17 -4.23
CA MET A 134 -18.36 9.55 -5.56
C MET A 134 -18.88 8.12 -5.45
N ALA A 135 -19.74 7.71 -6.38
CA ALA A 135 -20.28 6.35 -6.41
C ALA A 135 -19.15 5.31 -6.53
N GLY A 136 -19.19 4.27 -5.70
CA GLY A 136 -18.17 3.21 -5.64
C GLY A 136 -16.98 3.50 -4.74
N TYR A 137 -16.91 4.69 -4.11
CA TYR A 137 -15.89 5.04 -3.11
C TYR A 137 -16.53 5.04 -1.71
N TRP A 138 -16.41 6.16 -0.98
CA TRP A 138 -16.95 6.33 0.36
C TRP A 138 -17.84 7.57 0.43
N ASP A 139 -18.77 7.58 1.37
CA ASP A 139 -19.58 8.75 1.66
C ASP A 139 -18.85 9.76 2.59
N HIS A 140 -19.51 10.87 2.91
CA HIS A 140 -18.92 11.90 3.76
C HIS A 140 -18.71 11.44 5.22
N ALA A 141 -19.52 10.51 5.73
CA ALA A 141 -19.37 10.00 7.08
C ALA A 141 -18.17 9.04 7.17
N GLU A 142 -18.03 8.14 6.19
CA GLU A 142 -16.87 7.29 6.02
C GLU A 142 -15.59 8.13 5.79
N ALA A 143 -15.66 9.21 5.01
CA ALA A 143 -14.52 10.12 4.84
C ALA A 143 -14.03 10.73 6.17
N ALA A 144 -14.97 11.10 7.06
CA ALA A 144 -14.63 11.61 8.38
C ALA A 144 -13.94 10.54 9.23
N VAL A 145 -14.38 9.28 9.13
CA VAL A 145 -13.72 8.14 9.79
C VAL A 145 -12.30 7.96 9.26
N ILE A 146 -12.10 7.88 7.94
CA ILE A 146 -10.78 7.72 7.30
C ILE A 146 -9.81 8.80 7.78
N ARG A 147 -10.24 10.07 7.76
CA ARG A 147 -9.44 11.17 8.26
C ARG A 147 -9.09 11.01 9.73
N SER A 148 -10.04 10.60 10.57
CA SER A 148 -9.79 10.38 12.00
C SER A 148 -8.78 9.25 12.25
N GLU A 149 -8.78 8.20 11.42
CA GLU A 149 -7.78 7.13 11.50
C GLU A 149 -6.39 7.61 11.10
N GLY A 150 -6.28 8.41 10.05
CA GLY A 150 -5.01 9.05 9.69
C GLY A 150 -4.51 10.00 10.79
N GLU A 151 -5.38 10.78 11.43
CA GLU A 151 -4.99 11.64 12.56
C GLU A 151 -4.44 10.83 13.74
N ARG A 152 -5.07 9.68 14.07
CA ARG A 152 -4.56 8.75 15.08
C ARG A 152 -3.22 8.18 14.67
N LEU A 153 -3.06 7.78 13.41
CA LEU A 153 -1.81 7.26 12.88
C LEU A 153 -0.68 8.29 12.96
N MET A 154 -0.96 9.54 12.60
CA MET A 154 -0.02 10.66 12.77
C MET A 154 0.36 10.86 14.24
N ALA A 155 -0.57 10.69 15.17
CA ALA A 155 -0.28 10.79 16.61
C ALA A 155 0.64 9.66 17.09
N VAL A 156 0.46 8.43 16.59
CA VAL A 156 1.40 7.30 16.84
C VAL A 156 2.79 7.65 16.29
N ALA A 157 2.85 8.13 15.04
CA ALA A 157 4.10 8.54 14.40
C ALA A 157 4.87 9.60 15.19
N ARG A 158 4.20 10.66 15.65
CA ARG A 158 4.82 11.74 16.45
C ARG A 158 5.42 11.24 17.76
N ARG A 159 4.89 10.17 18.35
CA ARG A 159 5.44 9.56 19.57
C ARG A 159 6.64 8.64 19.28
N GLY A 160 6.86 8.27 18.03
CA GLY A 160 7.86 7.27 17.64
C GLY A 160 7.50 5.86 18.10
N ASP A 161 6.23 5.60 18.35
CA ASP A 161 5.72 4.27 18.69
C ASP A 161 5.73 3.37 17.44
N PRO A 162 5.83 2.04 17.58
CA PRO A 162 5.64 1.11 16.47
C PRO A 162 4.32 1.39 15.74
N PRO A 163 4.30 1.35 14.38
CA PRO A 163 5.38 0.90 13.48
C PRO A 163 6.34 2.01 13.02
N PHE A 164 6.35 3.17 13.66
CA PHE A 164 7.21 4.33 13.33
C PHE A 164 8.44 4.43 14.24
N ASP A 165 8.79 3.36 14.94
CA ASP A 165 10.05 3.22 15.65
C ASP A 165 11.20 2.86 14.67
N ASP A 166 12.43 2.83 15.16
CA ASP A 166 13.59 2.62 14.29
C ASP A 166 13.80 1.14 13.89
N GLY A 167 12.96 0.21 14.39
CA GLY A 167 13.18 -1.23 14.32
C GLY A 167 13.39 -1.79 12.91
N TRP A 168 12.74 -1.19 11.91
CA TRP A 168 12.87 -1.61 10.50
C TRP A 168 13.70 -0.66 9.63
N THR A 169 14.14 0.49 10.15
CA THR A 169 14.81 1.54 9.35
C THR A 169 16.16 1.10 8.78
N ALA A 170 16.84 0.15 9.45
CA ALA A 170 18.10 -0.44 9.03
C ALA A 170 17.94 -1.69 8.15
N PHE A 171 16.70 -2.10 7.83
CA PHE A 171 16.43 -3.29 7.03
C PHE A 171 17.17 -3.27 5.68
N ARG A 172 17.75 -4.40 5.31
CA ARG A 172 18.28 -4.66 3.96
C ARG A 172 17.76 -6.03 3.51
N PRO A 173 17.26 -6.15 2.27
CA PRO A 173 16.89 -7.46 1.74
C PRO A 173 18.15 -8.32 1.62
N ASP A 174 18.00 -9.63 1.82
CA ASP A 174 19.06 -10.57 1.50
C ASP A 174 19.34 -10.50 -0.02
N PRO A 175 20.58 -10.24 -0.46
CA PRO A 175 20.90 -10.12 -1.89
C PRO A 175 20.72 -11.43 -2.67
N THR A 176 20.57 -12.57 -1.98
CA THR A 176 20.33 -13.87 -2.60
C THR A 176 18.85 -14.15 -2.85
N TRP A 177 17.93 -13.33 -2.31
CA TRP A 177 16.50 -13.51 -2.56
C TRP A 177 16.17 -13.27 -4.04
N PRO A 178 15.46 -14.22 -4.70
CA PRO A 178 15.01 -14.01 -6.05
C PRO A 178 13.94 -12.91 -6.11
N VAL A 179 13.83 -12.25 -7.27
CA VAL A 179 12.66 -11.42 -7.57
C VAL A 179 11.48 -12.37 -7.86
N PRO A 180 10.35 -12.27 -7.13
CA PRO A 180 9.19 -13.12 -7.38
C PRO A 180 8.59 -12.87 -8.76
N THR A 181 8.13 -13.93 -9.42
CA THR A 181 7.40 -13.85 -10.69
C THR A 181 5.93 -13.55 -10.44
N LEU A 182 5.31 -12.75 -11.30
CA LEU A 182 3.86 -12.55 -11.29
C LEU A 182 3.17 -13.86 -11.71
N PRO A 183 2.23 -14.41 -10.93
CA PRO A 183 1.45 -15.58 -11.34
C PRO A 183 0.69 -15.31 -12.64
N GLY A 184 0.62 -16.28 -13.55
CA GLY A 184 -0.06 -16.11 -14.85
C GLY A 184 -1.57 -15.89 -14.74
N ASP A 185 -2.15 -16.23 -13.60
CA ASP A 185 -3.56 -16.09 -13.21
C ASP A 185 -3.72 -15.13 -12.03
N TRP A 186 -2.93 -14.05 -12.04
CA TRP A 186 -2.96 -12.99 -11.03
C TRP A 186 -4.34 -12.32 -10.89
N ASP A 187 -5.18 -12.39 -11.92
CA ASP A 187 -6.54 -11.83 -11.99
C ASP A 187 -7.62 -12.82 -11.55
N GLY A 188 -7.22 -13.95 -10.95
CA GLY A 188 -8.14 -14.91 -10.37
C GLY A 188 -9.08 -14.29 -9.32
N PRO A 189 -10.24 -14.91 -9.07
CA PRO A 189 -11.27 -14.35 -8.19
C PRO A 189 -10.75 -14.18 -6.75
N PRO A 190 -11.17 -13.11 -6.04
CA PRO A 190 -10.81 -12.90 -4.64
C PRO A 190 -11.46 -13.95 -3.73
N ALA A 191 -10.96 -14.11 -2.50
CA ALA A 191 -11.47 -15.07 -1.53
C ALA A 191 -12.99 -15.05 -1.33
N ALA A 192 -13.61 -13.86 -1.37
CA ALA A 192 -15.06 -13.71 -1.20
C ALA A 192 -15.88 -14.39 -2.33
N ALA A 193 -15.30 -14.56 -3.51
CA ALA A 193 -15.92 -15.23 -4.66
C ALA A 193 -15.60 -16.74 -4.71
N LEU A 194 -14.76 -17.25 -3.79
CA LEU A 194 -14.36 -18.66 -3.70
C LEU A 194 -15.18 -19.46 -2.67
N THR A 195 -16.21 -18.84 -2.07
CA THR A 195 -17.14 -19.56 -1.18
C THR A 195 -18.28 -20.15 -2.03
N PRO A 196 -18.51 -21.48 -2.01
CA PRO A 196 -19.58 -22.12 -2.77
C PRO A 196 -20.99 -21.76 -2.25
#